data_AF-A0A1G7WAI3-F1
#
_entry.id   AF-A0A1G7WAI3-F1
#
_cell.length_a   1.000
_cell.length_b   1.000
_cell.length_c   1.000
_cell.angle_alpha   90.00
_cell.angle_beta   90.00
_cell.angle_gamma   90.00
#
_symmetry.space_group_name_H-M   'P 1'
#
loop_
_entity.id
_entity.type
_entity.pdbx_description
1 polymer ?
#
loop_
_entity_poly.entity_id
_entity_poly.type
_entity_poly.pdbx_seq_one_letter_code
_entity_poly.pdbx_strand_id
1 'polypeptide(L)'
;MTQLFFKKVLLFSVVFLTCTAFAQAEKEVAPPFNIKTISFVQNDKNIIPIVKLGEGFQLQFDDLFGNEANYYYEIIHCNYNWNPTEIPKNEYLEGFDNQRIQDYTNSFNTLQIYSHYKLAIPNQFTQQLKISGNYMLKILDENREVVFSRKFILYEDLVTVPIQVKRARTVSNIESKHNLDFTIRSNTITFQNPLRNVKVLLLQNGQLNSPIKNIIPQYTIGNDLIYKYDSETQFWAGNEFLFFENKEIRAASNNVARIDSNTAIYGSHLYTSAARTNFPYVFTQDVNGDFVVKNINAANSEIEADYAWVYFSLSAPTFRLNKNIYVTGMFNNYNNTPAYKMDYNPQKGIYEKAILIKQGFTNFQYVVADDKGVIDSENAIDGNFYQTENDYTILVYYRESIDRYDRIVGRGMANSLNIIN
;
A
#
# COMPACT_ATOMS: atom_id res chain seq x y z
N MET A 1 25.89 -38.95 -45.24
CA MET A 1 24.54 -38.62 -44.71
C MET A 1 24.50 -38.38 -43.19
N THR A 2 25.62 -38.52 -42.48
CA THR A 2 25.69 -38.48 -40.99
C THR A 2 26.05 -37.10 -40.40
N GLN A 3 26.80 -36.24 -41.11
CA GLN A 3 27.15 -34.90 -40.59
C GLN A 3 26.00 -33.88 -40.64
N LEU A 4 25.06 -34.01 -41.60
CA LEU A 4 23.91 -33.11 -41.70
C LEU A 4 22.88 -33.35 -40.58
N PHE A 5 22.83 -34.58 -40.07
CA PHE A 5 21.93 -34.98 -38.99
C PHE A 5 22.40 -34.39 -37.64
N PHE A 6 23.71 -34.43 -37.37
CA PHE A 6 24.29 -33.86 -36.15
C PHE A 6 24.15 -32.33 -36.08
N LYS A 7 24.26 -31.60 -37.21
CA LYS A 7 24.02 -30.13 -37.22
C LYS A 7 22.56 -29.76 -36.94
N LYS A 8 21.59 -30.57 -37.38
CA LYS A 8 20.17 -30.33 -37.10
C LYS A 8 19.80 -30.63 -35.64
N VAL A 9 20.39 -31.66 -35.04
CA VAL A 9 20.19 -31.99 -33.60
C VAL A 9 20.83 -30.93 -32.68
N LEU A 10 21.98 -30.37 -33.05
CA LEU A 10 22.61 -29.27 -32.30
C LEU A 10 21.78 -27.98 -32.40
N LEU A 11 21.21 -27.66 -33.56
CA LEU A 11 20.35 -26.48 -33.74
C LEU A 11 19.02 -26.61 -32.96
N PHE A 12 18.47 -27.82 -32.88
CA PHE A 12 17.25 -28.09 -32.10
C PHE A 12 17.50 -28.03 -30.58
N SER A 13 18.71 -28.37 -30.13
CA SER A 13 19.10 -28.27 -28.71
C SER A 13 19.40 -26.84 -28.26
N VAL A 14 19.83 -25.96 -29.18
CA VAL A 14 20.08 -24.53 -28.87
C VAL A 14 18.79 -23.71 -28.81
N VAL A 15 17.75 -24.08 -29.58
CA VAL A 15 16.44 -23.42 -29.53
C VAL A 15 15.62 -23.80 -28.29
N PHE A 16 15.86 -24.97 -27.69
CA PHE A 16 15.23 -25.36 -26.42
C PHE A 16 15.90 -24.78 -25.17
N LEU A 17 17.05 -24.11 -25.30
CA LEU A 17 17.80 -23.56 -24.17
C LEU A 17 17.46 -22.09 -23.84
N THR A 18 16.64 -21.40 -24.65
CA THR A 18 16.43 -19.95 -24.52
C THR A 18 15.04 -19.49 -24.04
N CYS A 19 14.14 -20.41 -23.66
CA CYS A 19 12.84 -20.07 -23.09
C CYS A 19 12.73 -20.41 -21.60
N THR A 20 13.64 -19.88 -20.77
CA THR A 20 13.29 -19.64 -19.37
C THR A 20 12.68 -18.25 -19.30
N ALA A 21 11.38 -18.17 -19.61
CA ALA A 21 10.60 -16.99 -19.24
C ALA A 21 10.56 -16.95 -17.71
N PHE A 22 11.46 -16.18 -17.10
CA PHE A 22 11.34 -15.87 -15.68
C PHE A 22 10.01 -15.14 -15.51
N ALA A 23 9.09 -15.77 -14.77
CA ALA A 23 7.84 -15.13 -14.38
C ALA A 23 8.18 -13.79 -13.72
N GLN A 24 7.79 -12.69 -14.37
CA GLN A 24 8.03 -11.37 -13.85
C GLN A 24 7.10 -11.13 -12.67
N ALA A 25 7.58 -10.38 -11.67
CA ALA A 25 6.74 -9.97 -10.56
C ALA A 25 5.57 -9.15 -11.09
N GLU A 26 4.36 -9.52 -10.68
CA GLU A 26 3.15 -8.79 -10.99
C GLU A 26 3.24 -7.43 -10.31
N LYS A 27 3.31 -6.38 -11.14
CA LYS A 27 3.32 -5.00 -10.67
C LYS A 27 1.89 -4.47 -10.63
N GLU A 28 1.62 -3.61 -9.65
CA GLU A 28 0.35 -2.89 -9.65
C GLU A 28 0.28 -1.95 -10.85
N VAL A 29 -0.89 -1.90 -11.48
CA VAL A 29 -1.23 -0.92 -12.51
C VAL A 29 -1.86 0.28 -11.81
N ALA A 30 -1.22 1.44 -11.96
CA ALA A 30 -1.73 2.68 -11.42
C ALA A 30 -3.07 3.05 -12.12
N PRO A 31 -4.06 3.57 -11.37
CA PRO A 31 -5.34 3.93 -11.95
C PRO A 31 -5.22 5.09 -12.95
N PRO A 32 -6.06 5.13 -14.00
CA PRO A 32 -6.22 6.30 -14.83
C PRO A 32 -6.80 7.46 -14.02
N PHE A 33 -6.77 8.66 -14.59
CA PHE A 33 -7.18 9.87 -13.87
C PHE A 33 -8.62 9.81 -13.34
N ASN A 34 -9.55 9.22 -14.10
CA ASN A 34 -10.96 9.13 -13.75
C ASN A 34 -11.24 8.15 -12.59
N ILE A 35 -10.33 7.22 -12.27
CA ILE A 35 -10.54 6.31 -11.15
C ILE A 35 -9.87 6.86 -9.89
N LYS A 36 -10.67 7.09 -8.84
CA LYS A 36 -10.23 7.71 -7.59
C LYS A 36 -10.72 6.95 -6.36
N THR A 37 -10.16 7.32 -5.20
CA THR A 37 -10.59 6.87 -3.86
C THR A 37 -10.64 5.34 -3.73
N ILE A 38 -9.68 4.66 -4.34
CA ILE A 38 -9.58 3.20 -4.25
C ILE A 38 -9.19 2.84 -2.81
N SER A 39 -10.05 2.08 -2.12
CA SER A 39 -9.86 1.67 -0.73
C SER A 39 -10.33 0.23 -0.50
N PHE A 40 -9.69 -0.45 0.45
CA PHE A 40 -10.21 -1.68 1.03
C PHE A 40 -10.96 -1.32 2.30
N VAL A 41 -12.18 -1.84 2.45
CA VAL A 41 -13.10 -1.50 3.53
C VAL A 41 -13.57 -2.76 4.24
N GLN A 42 -13.57 -2.73 5.57
CA GLN A 42 -14.16 -3.75 6.45
C GLN A 42 -14.85 -3.06 7.62
N ASN A 43 -16.10 -3.43 7.90
CA ASN A 43 -16.93 -2.78 8.94
C ASN A 43 -17.01 -1.24 8.78
N ASP A 44 -17.27 -0.79 7.54
CA ASP A 44 -17.40 0.63 7.16
C ASP A 44 -16.18 1.52 7.49
N LYS A 45 -15.00 0.90 7.59
CA LYS A 45 -13.73 1.59 7.79
C LYS A 45 -12.71 1.13 6.76
N ASN A 46 -11.86 2.07 6.35
CA ASN A 46 -10.69 1.74 5.55
C ASN A 46 -9.77 0.80 6.34
N ILE A 47 -9.16 -0.13 5.62
CA ILE A 47 -8.18 -1.06 6.16
C ILE A 47 -6.95 -1.11 5.24
N ILE A 48 -5.80 -1.39 5.85
CA ILE A 48 -4.64 -1.90 5.12
C ILE A 48 -5.05 -3.27 4.54
N PRO A 49 -4.72 -3.60 3.28
CA PRO A 49 -5.23 -4.80 2.60
C PRO A 49 -4.53 -6.10 3.06
N ILE A 50 -4.58 -6.36 4.37
CA ILE A 50 -4.07 -7.56 5.05
C ILE A 50 -5.22 -8.12 5.88
N VAL A 51 -5.92 -9.11 5.32
CA VAL A 51 -7.17 -9.65 5.84
C VAL A 51 -6.96 -11.09 6.33
N LYS A 52 -7.64 -11.48 7.40
CA LYS A 52 -7.58 -12.86 7.89
C LYS A 52 -8.33 -13.78 6.92
N LEU A 53 -7.77 -14.95 6.62
CA LEU A 53 -8.42 -15.92 5.75
C LEU A 53 -9.81 -16.30 6.31
N GLY A 54 -10.83 -16.20 5.47
CA GLY A 54 -12.23 -16.43 5.85
C GLY A 54 -12.99 -15.17 6.26
N GLU A 55 -12.32 -14.03 6.48
CA GLU A 55 -12.98 -12.74 6.66
C GLU A 55 -13.25 -12.07 5.31
N GLY A 56 -14.40 -11.39 5.22
CA GLY A 56 -14.79 -10.63 4.04
C GLY A 56 -14.28 -9.19 4.08
N PHE A 57 -14.11 -8.61 2.91
CA PHE A 57 -13.75 -7.20 2.71
C PHE A 57 -14.44 -6.65 1.45
N GLN A 58 -14.39 -5.33 1.27
CA GLN A 58 -14.84 -4.67 0.05
C GLN A 58 -13.69 -3.88 -0.58
N LEU A 59 -13.57 -3.92 -1.90
CA LEU A 59 -12.84 -2.90 -2.65
C LEU A 59 -13.86 -1.84 -3.09
N GLN A 60 -13.65 -0.59 -2.70
CA GLN A 60 -14.45 0.54 -3.13
C GLN A 60 -13.62 1.50 -3.98
N PHE A 61 -14.22 2.10 -5.01
CA PHE A 61 -13.59 3.13 -5.84
C PHE A 61 -14.64 3.96 -6.58
N ASP A 62 -14.26 5.15 -7.05
CA ASP A 62 -15.13 6.03 -7.81
C ASP A 62 -14.63 6.19 -9.25
N ASP A 63 -15.53 6.20 -10.22
CA ASP A 63 -15.29 6.66 -11.59
C ASP A 63 -15.89 8.05 -11.81
N LEU A 64 -15.03 9.04 -12.05
CA LEU A 64 -15.39 10.46 -12.22
C LEU A 64 -16.15 10.78 -13.51
N PHE A 65 -16.40 9.81 -14.39
CA PHE A 65 -17.25 10.04 -15.56
C PHE A 65 -18.74 9.98 -15.25
N GLY A 66 -19.15 9.23 -14.21
CA GLY A 66 -20.57 9.08 -13.88
C GLY A 66 -21.41 8.38 -14.95
N ASN A 67 -20.78 7.54 -15.79
CA ASN A 67 -21.36 6.93 -16.97
C ASN A 67 -21.76 5.46 -16.77
N GLU A 68 -21.69 4.95 -15.52
CA GLU A 68 -22.04 3.58 -15.18
C GLU A 68 -21.31 2.51 -16.02
N ALA A 69 -20.03 2.76 -16.34
CA ALA A 69 -19.20 1.85 -17.12
C ALA A 69 -19.19 0.42 -16.53
N ASN A 70 -19.09 -0.59 -17.40
CA ASN A 70 -18.99 -1.97 -16.95
C ASN A 70 -17.56 -2.30 -16.56
N TYR A 71 -17.30 -2.39 -15.25
CA TYR A 71 -16.06 -2.93 -14.72
C TYR A 71 -16.18 -4.41 -14.37
N TYR A 72 -15.12 -5.16 -14.63
CA TYR A 72 -14.95 -6.57 -14.27
C TYR A 72 -13.77 -6.70 -13.32
N TYR A 73 -13.65 -7.84 -12.63
CA TYR A 73 -12.52 -8.08 -11.73
C TYR A 73 -11.87 -9.44 -11.96
N GLU A 74 -10.56 -9.51 -11.77
CA GLU A 74 -9.79 -10.75 -11.79
C GLU A 74 -8.96 -10.86 -10.50
N ILE A 75 -8.92 -12.05 -9.91
CA ILE A 75 -8.12 -12.34 -8.72
C ILE A 75 -7.01 -13.32 -9.10
N ILE A 76 -5.77 -12.92 -8.84
CA ILE A 76 -4.57 -13.71 -9.14
C ILE A 76 -3.82 -13.99 -7.85
N HIS A 77 -3.62 -15.27 -7.53
CA HIS A 77 -2.77 -15.68 -6.41
C HIS A 77 -1.28 -15.57 -6.78
N CYS A 78 -0.49 -15.00 -5.87
CA CYS A 78 0.92 -14.68 -6.05
C CYS A 78 1.79 -15.30 -4.95
N ASN A 79 3.04 -15.57 -5.29
CA ASN A 79 4.05 -16.01 -4.33
C ASN A 79 4.60 -14.82 -3.52
N TYR A 80 5.55 -15.11 -2.62
CA TYR A 80 6.21 -14.12 -1.77
C TYR A 80 6.84 -12.94 -2.54
N ASN A 81 7.31 -13.16 -3.78
CA ASN A 81 7.90 -12.13 -4.63
C ASN A 81 6.89 -11.41 -5.53
N TRP A 82 5.59 -11.65 -5.34
CA TRP A 82 4.50 -11.16 -6.20
C TRP A 82 4.49 -11.74 -7.62
N ASN A 83 5.16 -12.87 -7.87
CA ASN A 83 4.98 -13.57 -9.14
C ASN A 83 3.69 -14.40 -9.07
N PRO A 84 2.84 -14.42 -10.11
CA PRO A 84 1.67 -15.31 -10.16
C PRO A 84 2.07 -16.76 -9.91
N THR A 85 1.32 -17.47 -9.07
CA THR A 85 1.57 -18.90 -8.81
C THR A 85 0.96 -19.76 -9.91
N GLU A 86 1.52 -20.95 -10.11
CA GLU A 86 0.98 -21.97 -11.01
C GLU A 86 -0.20 -22.76 -10.38
N ILE A 87 -0.74 -22.28 -9.27
CA ILE A 87 -1.92 -22.91 -8.65
C ILE A 87 -3.13 -22.65 -9.55
N PRO A 88 -3.85 -23.70 -9.97
CA PRO A 88 -5.12 -23.56 -10.67
C PRO A 88 -6.11 -22.70 -9.88
N LYS A 89 -6.82 -21.80 -10.57
CA LYS A 89 -7.73 -20.82 -9.93
C LYS A 89 -8.80 -21.48 -9.05
N ASN A 90 -9.31 -22.64 -9.46
CA ASN A 90 -10.26 -23.43 -8.69
C ASN A 90 -9.70 -24.02 -7.38
N GLU A 91 -8.39 -24.02 -7.14
CA GLU A 91 -7.81 -24.44 -5.86
C GLU A 91 -7.82 -23.30 -4.82
N TYR A 92 -7.61 -22.04 -5.25
CA TYR A 92 -7.59 -20.89 -4.34
C TYR A 92 -8.88 -20.07 -4.31
N LEU A 93 -9.72 -20.18 -5.32
CA LEU A 93 -10.98 -19.44 -5.46
C LEU A 93 -12.14 -20.44 -5.61
N GLU A 94 -13.19 -20.24 -4.82
CA GLU A 94 -14.48 -20.91 -4.97
C GLU A 94 -15.46 -20.01 -5.72
N GLY A 95 -16.06 -20.54 -6.78
CA GLY A 95 -16.89 -19.79 -7.71
C GLY A 95 -16.09 -19.22 -8.88
N PHE A 96 -16.43 -18.00 -9.31
CA PHE A 96 -15.88 -17.36 -10.50
C PHE A 96 -15.49 -15.90 -10.24
N ASP A 97 -14.37 -15.49 -10.82
CA ASP A 97 -14.07 -14.09 -11.07
C ASP A 97 -14.45 -13.72 -12.52
N ASN A 98 -13.89 -12.64 -13.03
CA ASN A 98 -14.18 -12.05 -14.34
C ASN A 98 -15.66 -11.66 -14.53
N GLN A 99 -16.35 -11.46 -13.42
CA GLN A 99 -17.74 -11.01 -13.37
C GLN A 99 -17.84 -9.50 -13.30
N ARG A 100 -18.92 -8.95 -13.86
CA ARG A 100 -19.19 -7.52 -13.78
C ARG A 100 -19.45 -7.12 -12.32
N ILE A 101 -18.90 -5.99 -11.89
CA ILE A 101 -19.25 -5.37 -10.62
C ILE A 101 -20.66 -4.79 -10.76
N GLN A 102 -21.61 -5.38 -10.03
CA GLN A 102 -23.03 -5.02 -10.11
C GLN A 102 -23.43 -3.95 -9.10
N ASP A 103 -22.74 -3.89 -7.96
CA ASP A 103 -23.01 -2.93 -6.91
C ASP A 103 -22.28 -1.62 -7.22
N TYR A 104 -23.04 -0.66 -7.75
CA TYR A 104 -22.59 0.71 -7.95
C TYR A 104 -23.74 1.69 -7.72
N THR A 105 -23.41 2.92 -7.33
CA THR A 105 -24.39 3.98 -7.12
C THR A 105 -23.82 5.31 -7.58
N ASN A 106 -24.60 6.10 -8.31
CA ASN A 106 -24.15 7.42 -8.78
C ASN A 106 -24.10 8.43 -7.64
N SER A 107 -23.19 9.39 -7.77
CA SER A 107 -23.08 10.53 -6.89
C SER A 107 -24.40 11.30 -6.80
N PHE A 108 -24.74 11.76 -5.60
CA PHE A 108 -25.98 12.48 -5.33
C PHE A 108 -25.66 13.89 -4.82
N ASN A 109 -26.18 14.90 -5.52
CA ASN A 109 -26.06 16.31 -5.15
C ASN A 109 -24.61 16.83 -4.99
N THR A 110 -23.70 16.35 -5.85
CA THR A 110 -22.29 16.78 -5.93
C THR A 110 -22.03 17.61 -7.19
N LEU A 111 -21.01 18.47 -7.19
CA LEU A 111 -20.55 19.18 -8.38
C LEU A 111 -19.72 18.28 -9.30
N GLN A 112 -18.82 17.47 -8.72
CA GLN A 112 -18.15 16.40 -9.46
C GLN A 112 -19.09 15.20 -9.52
N ILE A 113 -19.58 14.89 -10.72
CA ILE A 113 -20.34 13.66 -10.95
C ILE A 113 -19.38 12.47 -10.88
N TYR A 114 -19.78 11.38 -10.24
CA TYR A 114 -19.07 10.11 -10.26
C TYR A 114 -20.01 8.91 -10.09
N SER A 115 -19.55 7.71 -10.45
CA SER A 115 -20.21 6.44 -10.11
C SER A 115 -19.35 5.74 -9.06
N HIS A 116 -19.93 5.44 -7.89
CA HIS A 116 -19.25 4.75 -6.79
C HIS A 116 -19.45 3.25 -6.94
N TYR A 117 -18.36 2.48 -7.05
CA TYR A 117 -18.38 1.03 -7.21
C TYR A 117 -17.96 0.32 -5.93
N LYS A 118 -18.65 -0.78 -5.63
CA LYS A 118 -18.33 -1.67 -4.51
C LYS A 118 -18.18 -3.11 -4.99
N LEU A 119 -17.03 -3.70 -4.68
CA LEU A 119 -16.76 -5.12 -4.89
C LEU A 119 -16.55 -5.80 -3.54
N ALA A 120 -17.59 -6.47 -3.05
CA ALA A 120 -17.47 -7.32 -1.87
C ALA A 120 -16.83 -8.66 -2.24
N ILE A 121 -15.92 -9.16 -1.39
CA ILE A 121 -15.40 -10.52 -1.42
C ILE A 121 -15.53 -11.07 0.01
N PRO A 122 -16.33 -12.13 0.23
CA PRO A 122 -17.06 -12.91 -0.75
C PRO A 122 -18.31 -12.22 -1.33
N ASN A 123 -18.78 -12.69 -2.48
CA ASN A 123 -20.04 -12.30 -3.12
C ASN A 123 -20.71 -13.52 -3.80
N GLN A 124 -21.83 -13.31 -4.49
CA GLN A 124 -22.59 -14.38 -5.16
C GLN A 124 -21.79 -15.19 -6.21
N PHE A 125 -20.75 -14.59 -6.79
CA PHE A 125 -19.91 -15.21 -7.81
C PHE A 125 -18.59 -15.72 -7.25
N THR A 126 -17.84 -14.89 -6.52
CA THR A 126 -16.63 -15.28 -5.79
C THR A 126 -17.01 -15.59 -4.35
N GLN A 127 -17.35 -16.85 -4.09
CA GLN A 127 -17.97 -17.29 -2.84
C GLN A 127 -16.97 -17.40 -1.70
N GLN A 128 -15.72 -17.77 -2.00
CA GLN A 128 -14.66 -17.88 -1.00
C GLN A 128 -13.27 -17.81 -1.63
N LEU A 129 -12.33 -17.19 -0.91
CA LEU A 129 -10.89 -17.39 -1.11
C LEU A 129 -10.41 -18.45 -0.12
N LYS A 130 -9.87 -19.56 -0.63
CA LYS A 130 -9.71 -20.81 0.12
C LYS A 130 -8.33 -20.97 0.77
N ILE A 131 -7.33 -20.26 0.28
CA ILE A 131 -5.94 -20.37 0.76
C ILE A 131 -5.37 -19.00 1.15
N SER A 132 -4.42 -19.01 2.06
CA SER A 132 -3.63 -17.83 2.42
C SER A 132 -2.59 -17.52 1.34
N GLY A 133 -2.05 -16.30 1.37
CA GLY A 133 -1.03 -15.88 0.40
C GLY A 133 -1.21 -14.45 -0.05
N ASN A 134 -0.39 -14.08 -1.03
CA ASN A 134 -0.49 -12.79 -1.70
C ASN A 134 -1.50 -12.88 -2.84
N TYR A 135 -2.29 -11.84 -3.04
CA TYR A 135 -3.24 -11.76 -4.13
C TYR A 135 -3.18 -10.40 -4.83
N MET A 136 -3.32 -10.42 -6.15
CA MET A 136 -3.51 -9.25 -6.98
C MET A 136 -4.97 -9.20 -7.44
N LEU A 137 -5.68 -8.14 -7.08
CA LEU A 137 -7.01 -7.82 -7.58
C LEU A 137 -6.87 -6.84 -8.75
N LYS A 138 -7.26 -7.27 -9.94
CA LYS A 138 -7.29 -6.43 -11.15
C LYS A 138 -8.70 -6.00 -11.43
N ILE A 139 -8.89 -4.72 -11.73
CA ILE A 139 -10.15 -4.19 -12.27
C ILE A 139 -9.95 -3.97 -13.76
N LEU A 140 -10.86 -4.51 -14.56
CA LEU A 140 -10.81 -4.51 -16.01
C LEU A 140 -12.00 -3.74 -16.59
N ASP A 141 -11.81 -3.15 -17.76
CA ASP A 141 -12.88 -2.51 -18.53
C ASP A 141 -13.69 -3.52 -19.36
N GLU A 142 -14.59 -3.01 -20.21
CA GLU A 142 -15.44 -3.82 -21.09
C GLU A 142 -14.66 -4.66 -22.09
N ASN A 143 -13.48 -4.18 -22.49
CA ASN A 143 -12.58 -4.83 -23.44
C ASN A 143 -11.64 -5.83 -22.75
N ARG A 144 -11.75 -5.99 -21.42
CA ARG A 144 -10.85 -6.80 -20.58
C ARG A 144 -9.42 -6.24 -20.51
N GLU A 145 -9.27 -4.94 -20.68
CA GLU A 145 -8.01 -4.25 -20.40
C GLU A 145 -7.94 -3.85 -18.93
N VAL A 146 -6.76 -3.98 -18.32
CA VAL A 146 -6.57 -3.66 -16.90
C VAL A 146 -6.59 -2.15 -16.70
N VAL A 147 -7.60 -1.67 -15.98
CA VAL A 147 -7.78 -0.27 -15.59
C VAL A 147 -6.84 0.07 -14.43
N PHE A 148 -6.87 -0.76 -13.39
CA PHE A 148 -5.94 -0.68 -12.27
C PHE A 148 -5.83 -2.03 -11.57
N SER A 149 -4.83 -2.17 -10.71
CA SER A 149 -4.75 -3.32 -9.82
C SER A 149 -4.28 -2.95 -8.41
N ARG A 150 -4.65 -3.80 -7.45
CA ARG A 150 -4.29 -3.65 -6.04
C ARG A 150 -3.88 -4.98 -5.44
N LYS A 151 -2.82 -4.93 -4.65
CA LYS A 151 -2.35 -6.01 -3.81
C LYS A 151 -3.22 -6.11 -2.57
N PHE A 152 -3.56 -7.34 -2.21
CA PHE A 152 -4.06 -7.68 -0.90
C PHE A 152 -3.46 -9.00 -0.43
N ILE A 153 -3.50 -9.22 0.88
CA ILE A 153 -2.81 -10.34 1.52
C ILE A 153 -3.82 -11.05 2.41
N LEU A 154 -3.89 -12.37 2.30
CA LEU A 154 -4.68 -13.22 3.18
C LEU A 154 -3.75 -14.00 4.11
N TYR A 155 -3.96 -13.89 5.42
CA TYR A 155 -3.15 -14.58 6.42
C TYR A 155 -3.97 -15.57 7.26
N GLU A 156 -3.32 -16.64 7.71
CA GLU A 156 -3.82 -17.58 8.71
C GLU A 156 -3.29 -17.20 10.09
N ASP A 157 -3.97 -17.64 11.13
CA ASP A 157 -3.62 -17.31 12.51
C ASP A 157 -3.07 -18.56 13.23
N LEU A 158 -1.98 -19.11 12.69
CA LEU A 158 -1.39 -20.37 13.15
C LEU A 158 -0.16 -20.15 14.03
N VAL A 159 0.51 -19.01 13.90
CA VAL A 159 1.72 -18.66 14.63
C VAL A 159 1.57 -17.30 15.30
N THR A 160 2.17 -17.14 16.47
CA THR A 160 2.19 -15.87 17.20
C THR A 160 3.51 -15.15 16.93
N VAL A 161 3.43 -13.85 16.67
CA VAL A 161 4.59 -13.02 16.37
C VAL A 161 4.64 -11.85 17.35
N PRO A 162 5.13 -12.04 18.60
CA PRO A 162 5.39 -10.92 19.50
C PRO A 162 6.49 -10.02 18.93
N ILE A 163 6.20 -8.72 18.86
CA ILE A 163 7.11 -7.68 18.35
C ILE A 163 7.41 -6.69 19.46
N GLN A 164 8.66 -6.25 19.54
CA GLN A 164 9.11 -5.14 20.37
C GLN A 164 9.72 -4.07 19.46
N VAL A 165 9.17 -2.86 19.52
CA VAL A 165 9.77 -1.69 18.88
C VAL A 165 10.79 -1.11 19.85
N LYS A 166 12.01 -0.90 19.38
CA LYS A 166 13.14 -0.37 20.15
C LYS A 166 13.81 0.76 19.40
N ARG A 167 14.61 1.55 20.11
CA ARG A 167 15.54 2.48 19.46
C ARG A 167 16.66 1.70 18.78
N ALA A 168 17.19 2.26 17.69
CA ALA A 168 18.40 1.73 17.08
C ALA A 168 19.58 1.77 18.05
N ARG A 169 20.43 0.74 18.05
CA ARG A 169 21.62 0.70 18.91
C ARG A 169 22.79 1.51 18.38
N THR A 170 22.87 1.65 17.05
CA THR A 170 23.93 2.42 16.40
C THR A 170 23.77 3.90 16.74
N VAL A 171 24.80 4.49 17.35
CA VAL A 171 24.77 5.89 17.85
C VAL A 171 24.37 6.89 16.76
N SER A 172 24.77 6.67 15.50
CA SER A 172 24.39 7.55 14.39
C SER A 172 22.89 7.53 14.05
N ASN A 173 22.18 6.46 14.42
CA ASN A 173 20.79 6.21 14.00
C ASN A 173 19.81 6.19 15.18
N ILE A 174 20.29 6.32 16.42
CA ILE A 174 19.49 6.16 17.65
C ILE A 174 18.34 7.16 17.77
N GLU A 175 18.48 8.33 17.14
CA GLU A 175 17.48 9.40 17.13
C GLU A 175 16.54 9.33 15.92
N SER A 176 16.84 8.51 14.91
CA SER A 176 16.20 8.57 13.58
C SER A 176 15.61 7.24 13.09
N LYS A 177 15.82 6.14 13.81
CA LYS A 177 15.35 4.80 13.41
C LYS A 177 14.62 4.06 14.51
N HIS A 178 13.69 3.22 14.08
CA HIS A 178 13.05 2.19 14.90
C HIS A 178 13.63 0.83 14.54
N ASN A 179 14.00 0.06 15.55
CA ASN A 179 14.46 -1.32 15.44
C ASN A 179 13.34 -2.27 15.84
N LEU A 180 13.07 -3.29 15.01
CA LEU A 180 12.08 -4.31 15.34
C LEU A 180 12.77 -5.59 15.80
N ASP A 181 12.61 -5.90 17.08
CA ASP A 181 12.94 -7.21 17.64
C ASP A 181 11.66 -8.06 17.66
N PHE A 182 11.72 -9.28 17.14
CA PHE A 182 10.55 -10.16 17.17
C PHE A 182 10.93 -11.63 17.26
N THR A 183 9.93 -12.45 17.57
CA THR A 183 10.04 -13.91 17.60
C THR A 183 8.87 -14.50 16.88
N ILE A 184 9.07 -15.56 16.11
CA ILE A 184 7.99 -16.36 15.54
C ILE A 184 7.84 -17.59 16.41
N ARG A 185 6.67 -17.74 17.04
CA ARG A 185 6.34 -18.87 17.92
C ARG A 185 5.21 -19.67 17.33
N SER A 186 5.33 -20.99 17.37
CA SER A 186 4.22 -21.87 16.98
C SER A 186 4.16 -23.11 17.86
N ASN A 187 2.94 -23.44 18.28
CA ASN A 187 2.59 -24.71 18.91
C ASN A 187 1.87 -25.65 17.93
N THR A 188 1.59 -25.20 16.71
CA THR A 188 0.82 -25.91 15.68
C THR A 188 1.68 -26.38 14.52
N ILE A 189 2.68 -25.57 14.14
CA ILE A 189 3.61 -25.82 13.04
C ILE A 189 4.99 -26.08 13.64
N THR A 190 5.57 -27.24 13.33
CA THR A 190 6.99 -27.50 13.57
C THR A 190 7.78 -27.05 12.35
N PHE A 191 8.56 -25.97 12.46
CA PHE A 191 9.23 -25.39 11.31
C PHE A 191 10.37 -26.28 10.79
N GLN A 192 10.21 -26.79 9.57
CA GLN A 192 11.26 -27.51 8.87
C GLN A 192 12.20 -26.54 8.14
N ASN A 193 13.52 -26.71 8.27
CA ASN A 193 14.53 -25.88 7.59
C ASN A 193 14.19 -24.37 7.61
N PRO A 194 13.99 -23.76 8.80
CA PRO A 194 13.41 -22.42 8.92
C PRO A 194 14.21 -21.33 8.18
N LEU A 195 15.53 -21.48 8.07
CA LEU A 195 16.39 -20.57 7.30
C LEU A 195 16.01 -20.46 5.81
N ARG A 196 15.35 -21.50 5.26
CA ARG A 196 14.93 -21.56 3.86
C ARG A 196 13.42 -21.41 3.71
N ASN A 197 12.67 -22.05 4.59
CA ASN A 197 11.23 -22.23 4.44
C ASN A 197 10.41 -21.13 5.08
N VAL A 198 10.97 -20.38 6.03
CA VAL A 198 10.32 -19.23 6.66
C VAL A 198 10.86 -17.95 6.04
N LYS A 199 9.96 -17.10 5.56
CA LYS A 199 10.27 -15.75 5.09
C LYS A 199 9.41 -14.75 5.82
N VAL A 200 9.89 -13.53 5.98
CA VAL A 200 9.17 -12.47 6.67
C VAL A 200 9.05 -11.23 5.78
N LEU A 201 7.91 -10.56 5.90
CA LEU A 201 7.67 -9.25 5.32
C LEU A 201 7.31 -8.28 6.45
N LEU A 202 8.13 -7.25 6.61
CA LEU A 202 7.95 -6.22 7.63
C LEU A 202 7.45 -4.95 6.92
N LEU A 203 6.42 -4.32 7.48
CA LEU A 203 5.76 -3.14 6.95
C LEU A 203 5.67 -2.05 8.02
N GLN A 204 5.89 -0.80 7.60
CA GLN A 204 5.60 0.41 8.38
C GLN A 204 4.31 1.03 7.85
N ASN A 205 3.33 1.28 8.73
CA ASN A 205 2.03 1.89 8.43
C ASN A 205 1.29 1.23 7.23
N GLY A 206 1.46 -0.08 7.05
CA GLY A 206 0.85 -0.82 5.95
C GLY A 206 1.43 -0.57 4.56
N GLN A 207 2.55 0.16 4.45
CA GLN A 207 3.12 0.56 3.16
C GLN A 207 3.85 -0.60 2.46
N LEU A 208 3.32 -1.06 1.33
CA LEU A 208 3.91 -2.13 0.51
C LEU A 208 4.99 -1.65 -0.49
N ASN A 209 5.21 -0.33 -0.60
CA ASN A 209 6.18 0.27 -1.51
C ASN A 209 7.63 0.22 -0.99
N SER A 210 7.81 0.15 0.33
CA SER A 210 9.12 0.16 1.02
C SER A 210 9.24 -0.90 2.13
N PRO A 211 8.87 -2.17 1.86
CA PRO A 211 8.92 -3.21 2.88
C PRO A 211 10.37 -3.64 3.17
N ILE A 212 10.62 -4.10 4.39
CA ILE A 212 11.81 -4.89 4.71
C ILE A 212 11.46 -6.37 4.53
N LYS A 213 12.29 -7.07 3.77
CA LYS A 213 12.04 -8.47 3.37
C LYS A 213 13.34 -9.26 3.27
N ASN A 214 13.23 -10.58 3.15
CA ASN A 214 14.36 -11.51 2.99
C ASN A 214 15.29 -11.57 4.21
N ILE A 215 14.73 -11.41 5.40
CA ILE A 215 15.46 -11.55 6.65
C ILE A 215 15.33 -12.99 7.14
N ILE A 216 16.47 -13.63 7.43
CA ILE A 216 16.53 -14.96 8.02
C ILE A 216 16.52 -14.86 9.56
N PRO A 217 16.12 -15.87 10.33
CA PRO A 217 16.27 -15.82 11.78
C PRO A 217 17.75 -15.87 12.17
N GLN A 218 18.14 -15.14 13.23
CA GLN A 218 19.52 -15.17 13.75
C GLN A 218 19.82 -16.47 14.48
N TYR A 219 18.86 -16.97 15.25
CA TYR A 219 18.96 -18.23 15.97
C TYR A 219 17.58 -18.84 16.22
N THR A 220 17.58 -20.14 16.45
CA THR A 220 16.38 -20.93 16.76
C THR A 220 16.53 -21.51 18.17
N ILE A 221 15.52 -21.35 19.02
CA ILE A 221 15.47 -21.96 20.36
C ILE A 221 14.26 -22.89 20.40
N GLY A 222 14.49 -24.20 20.36
CA GLY A 222 13.41 -25.17 20.18
C GLY A 222 12.73 -24.95 18.83
N ASN A 223 11.47 -24.54 18.83
CA ASN A 223 10.70 -24.19 17.62
C ASN A 223 10.56 -22.66 17.41
N ASP A 224 11.09 -21.84 18.33
CA ASP A 224 11.00 -20.39 18.24
C ASP A 224 12.10 -19.83 17.33
N LEU A 225 11.71 -18.99 16.37
CA LEU A 225 12.64 -18.31 15.46
C LEU A 225 12.85 -16.87 15.91
N ILE A 226 14.10 -16.51 16.21
CA ILE A 226 14.43 -15.25 16.87
C ILE A 226 15.08 -14.27 15.89
N TYR A 227 14.54 -13.04 15.85
CA TYR A 227 15.01 -11.94 15.03
C TYR A 227 15.29 -10.73 15.93
N LYS A 228 16.56 -10.53 16.29
CA LYS A 228 17.05 -9.41 17.10
C LYS A 228 18.23 -8.74 16.39
N TYR A 229 17.97 -8.31 15.16
CA TYR A 229 18.95 -7.63 14.34
C TYR A 229 19.15 -6.20 14.82
N ASP A 230 20.37 -5.69 14.63
CA ASP A 230 20.71 -4.29 14.94
C ASP A 230 20.67 -3.41 13.69
N SER A 231 20.38 -3.95 12.49
CA SER A 231 20.34 -3.16 11.25
C SER A 231 19.28 -3.62 10.24
N GLU A 232 19.10 -4.92 10.09
CA GLU A 232 18.33 -5.53 9.01
C GLU A 232 16.82 -5.37 9.20
N THR A 233 16.37 -5.19 10.44
CA THR A 233 14.96 -4.99 10.81
C THR A 233 14.69 -3.55 11.26
N GLN A 234 15.46 -2.58 10.74
CA GLN A 234 15.32 -1.16 11.07
C GLN A 234 14.56 -0.36 10.01
N PHE A 235 13.55 0.37 10.45
CA PHE A 235 12.89 1.40 9.67
C PHE A 235 13.44 2.77 10.04
N TRP A 236 13.49 3.66 9.05
CA TRP A 236 13.53 5.09 9.31
C TRP A 236 12.23 5.49 10.00
N ALA A 237 12.33 6.22 11.11
CA ALA A 237 11.20 6.47 11.98
C ALA A 237 10.17 7.44 11.37
N GLY A 238 10.59 8.27 10.41
CA GLY A 238 9.73 9.27 9.78
C GLY A 238 9.27 10.34 10.78
N ASN A 239 8.16 10.99 10.44
CA ASN A 239 7.45 11.96 11.26
C ASN A 239 5.94 11.73 11.11
N GLU A 240 5.16 12.30 12.01
CA GLU A 240 3.70 12.20 11.97
C GLU A 240 3.17 12.71 10.62
N PHE A 241 2.15 12.05 10.08
CA PHE A 241 1.48 12.49 8.85
C PHE A 241 0.88 13.88 9.05
N LEU A 242 0.99 14.70 8.01
CA LEU A 242 0.19 15.90 7.90
C LEU A 242 -1.25 15.51 7.61
N PHE A 243 -2.19 16.42 7.85
CA PHE A 243 -3.59 16.19 7.48
C PHE A 243 -4.24 17.47 7.01
N PHE A 244 -5.34 17.31 6.30
CA PHE A 244 -6.31 18.38 6.11
C PHE A 244 -7.72 17.82 6.25
N GLU A 245 -8.66 18.72 6.47
CA GLU A 245 -10.06 18.37 6.60
C GLU A 245 -10.93 19.33 5.79
N ASN A 246 -11.75 18.78 4.90
CA ASN A 246 -12.70 19.53 4.07
C ASN A 246 -14.11 18.92 4.08
N LYS A 247 -14.53 18.36 5.24
CA LYS A 247 -15.89 17.83 5.45
C LYS A 247 -16.98 18.85 5.12
N GLU A 248 -16.71 20.13 5.36
CA GLU A 248 -17.49 21.25 4.83
C GLU A 248 -16.71 21.91 3.69
N ILE A 249 -17.03 21.57 2.44
CA ILE A 249 -16.27 21.99 1.25
C ILE A 249 -16.23 23.51 1.03
N ARG A 250 -17.15 24.25 1.64
CA ARG A 250 -17.31 25.71 1.51
C ARG A 250 -16.63 26.49 2.63
N ALA A 251 -16.09 25.81 3.64
CA ALA A 251 -15.47 26.44 4.80
C ALA A 251 -13.99 26.07 4.89
N ALA A 252 -13.16 27.05 5.23
CA ALA A 252 -11.77 26.82 5.59
C ALA A 252 -11.73 26.20 6.99
N SER A 253 -11.47 24.89 7.06
CA SER A 253 -11.36 24.13 8.31
C SER A 253 -9.89 23.74 8.57
N ASN A 254 -9.65 22.65 9.29
CA ASN A 254 -8.33 22.21 9.70
C ASN A 254 -7.35 22.11 8.52
N ASN A 255 -6.25 22.88 8.64
CA ASN A 255 -5.15 22.97 7.68
C ASN A 255 -5.54 23.45 6.27
N VAL A 256 -6.75 23.98 6.09
CA VAL A 256 -7.20 24.64 4.86
C VAL A 256 -7.10 26.16 5.06
N ALA A 257 -6.27 26.83 4.27
CA ALA A 257 -6.03 28.27 4.35
C ALA A 257 -7.13 29.09 3.66
N ARG A 258 -7.63 28.62 2.52
CA ARG A 258 -8.75 29.27 1.80
C ARG A 258 -9.47 28.28 0.89
N ILE A 259 -10.74 28.57 0.63
CA ILE A 259 -11.55 27.88 -0.37
C ILE A 259 -11.55 28.68 -1.68
N ASP A 260 -11.46 27.99 -2.80
CA ASP A 260 -11.69 28.53 -4.13
C ASP A 260 -13.01 28.00 -4.67
N SER A 261 -13.86 28.89 -5.18
CA SER A 261 -15.14 28.55 -5.80
C SER A 261 -15.26 29.15 -7.20
N ASN A 262 -14.15 29.58 -7.81
CA ASN A 262 -14.12 30.17 -9.14
C ASN A 262 -13.99 29.13 -10.27
N THR A 263 -13.87 27.85 -9.91
CA THR A 263 -13.80 26.70 -10.84
C THR A 263 -15.11 25.92 -10.85
N ALA A 264 -15.24 24.96 -11.78
CA ALA A 264 -16.46 24.15 -11.92
C ALA A 264 -16.78 23.29 -10.68
N ILE A 265 -15.74 22.91 -9.92
CA ILE A 265 -15.82 22.27 -8.60
C ILE A 265 -15.04 23.12 -7.59
N TYR A 266 -15.23 22.90 -6.30
CA TYR A 266 -14.50 23.64 -5.28
C TYR A 266 -13.00 23.33 -5.26
N GLY A 267 -12.23 24.27 -4.73
CA GLY A 267 -10.81 24.13 -4.42
C GLY A 267 -10.55 24.36 -2.93
N SER A 268 -9.63 23.58 -2.36
CA SER A 268 -9.14 23.76 -1.00
C SER A 268 -7.65 24.05 -1.05
N HIS A 269 -7.25 25.29 -0.77
CA HIS A 269 -5.84 25.64 -0.64
C HIS A 269 -5.38 25.34 0.77
N LEU A 270 -4.38 24.46 0.90
CA LEU A 270 -3.80 24.15 2.19
C LEU A 270 -2.83 25.25 2.64
N TYR A 271 -2.59 25.36 3.94
CA TYR A 271 -1.46 26.16 4.42
C TYR A 271 -0.15 25.60 3.87
N THR A 272 0.81 26.49 3.58
CA THR A 272 2.15 26.07 3.17
C THR A 272 2.82 25.32 4.31
N SER A 273 3.05 24.03 4.10
CA SER A 273 3.81 23.19 5.03
C SER A 273 5.28 23.55 4.95
N ALA A 274 5.99 23.54 6.09
CA ALA A 274 7.45 23.67 6.10
C ALA A 274 8.10 22.28 6.13
N ALA A 275 9.25 22.12 5.48
CA ALA A 275 10.09 20.92 5.66
C ALA A 275 10.48 20.78 7.13
N ARG A 276 10.20 19.62 7.73
CA ARG A 276 10.29 19.41 9.19
C ARG A 276 11.61 18.80 9.66
N THR A 277 12.47 18.33 8.74
CA THR A 277 13.76 17.66 9.07
C THR A 277 14.66 18.45 10.02
N ASN A 278 14.68 19.78 9.92
CA ASN A 278 15.56 20.65 10.71
C ASN A 278 14.91 21.21 11.98
N PHE A 279 13.68 20.78 12.29
CA PHE A 279 12.96 21.21 13.49
C PHE A 279 12.97 20.09 14.54
N PRO A 280 12.88 20.43 15.84
CA PRO A 280 12.63 19.42 16.87
C PRO A 280 11.32 18.67 16.62
N TYR A 281 11.25 17.41 17.06
CA TYR A 281 10.02 16.64 17.03
C TYR A 281 8.91 17.33 17.84
N VAL A 282 7.71 17.36 17.27
CA VAL A 282 6.49 17.81 17.92
C VAL A 282 5.43 16.74 17.67
N PHE A 283 4.89 16.18 18.74
CA PHE A 283 3.81 15.21 18.63
C PHE A 283 2.56 15.86 18.03
N THR A 284 2.05 15.27 16.96
CA THR A 284 0.77 15.60 16.36
C THR A 284 0.02 14.31 16.10
N GLN A 285 -1.16 14.18 16.68
CA GLN A 285 -1.98 12.99 16.50
C GLN A 285 -2.41 12.85 15.03
N ASP A 286 -2.22 11.67 14.47
CA ASP A 286 -2.65 11.29 13.13
C ASP A 286 -3.38 9.93 13.13
N VAL A 287 -3.64 9.37 11.95
CA VAL A 287 -4.13 7.99 11.76
C VAL A 287 -3.23 7.23 10.77
N ASN A 288 -1.92 7.41 10.88
CA ASN A 288 -0.89 6.64 10.15
C ASN A 288 -1.11 6.57 8.62
N GLY A 289 -1.60 7.66 8.02
CA GLY A 289 -1.77 7.79 6.57
C GLY A 289 -3.17 7.48 6.03
N ASP A 290 -4.10 7.05 6.87
CA ASP A 290 -5.49 6.78 6.48
C ASP A 290 -6.27 8.06 6.10
N PHE A 291 -7.41 7.87 5.45
CA PHE A 291 -8.36 8.92 5.12
C PHE A 291 -9.78 8.45 5.44
N VAL A 292 -10.69 9.39 5.67
CA VAL A 292 -12.08 9.10 5.96
C VAL A 292 -12.95 9.99 5.09
N VAL A 293 -13.61 9.38 4.11
CA VAL A 293 -14.59 10.08 3.26
C VAL A 293 -15.76 10.49 4.14
N LYS A 294 -15.95 11.79 4.27
CA LYS A 294 -17.01 12.35 5.10
C LYS A 294 -17.35 13.76 4.69
N ASN A 295 -18.64 14.07 4.70
CA ASN A 295 -19.17 15.41 4.53
C ASN A 295 -20.23 15.69 5.60
N ILE A 296 -20.44 16.96 5.91
CA ILE A 296 -21.42 17.38 6.91
C ILE A 296 -22.84 17.30 6.31
N ASN A 297 -23.83 16.94 7.13
CA ASN A 297 -25.25 16.86 6.77
C ASN A 297 -25.58 15.86 5.65
N ALA A 298 -24.75 14.84 5.47
CA ALA A 298 -24.99 13.77 4.50
C ALA A 298 -25.57 12.52 5.15
N ALA A 299 -26.45 11.83 4.44
CA ALA A 299 -26.96 10.52 4.85
C ALA A 299 -25.97 9.41 4.47
N ASN A 300 -25.41 9.48 3.25
CA ASN A 300 -24.36 8.58 2.80
C ASN A 300 -23.18 9.35 2.16
N SER A 301 -22.09 9.51 2.93
CA SER A 301 -20.88 10.19 2.44
C SER A 301 -20.18 9.48 1.28
N GLU A 302 -20.42 8.20 1.01
CA GLU A 302 -19.81 7.52 -0.15
C GLU A 302 -20.32 8.10 -1.48
N ILE A 303 -21.57 8.54 -1.53
CA ILE A 303 -22.20 9.07 -2.76
C ILE A 303 -22.52 10.56 -2.69
N GLU A 304 -22.52 11.15 -1.50
CA GLU A 304 -22.83 12.58 -1.31
C GLU A 304 -21.59 13.46 -1.10
N ALA A 305 -20.41 12.86 -0.82
CA ALA A 305 -19.17 13.62 -0.68
C ALA A 305 -18.64 14.06 -2.04
N ASP A 306 -18.44 15.37 -2.20
CA ASP A 306 -17.95 15.94 -3.46
C ASP A 306 -16.44 15.77 -3.61
N TYR A 307 -15.93 15.99 -4.82
CA TYR A 307 -14.49 16.13 -5.05
C TYR A 307 -14.10 17.60 -5.09
N ALA A 308 -12.94 17.90 -4.52
CA ALA A 308 -12.34 19.22 -4.57
C ALA A 308 -10.90 19.15 -5.09
N TRP A 309 -10.47 20.20 -5.78
CA TRP A 309 -9.05 20.40 -6.05
C TRP A 309 -8.34 20.79 -4.76
N VAL A 310 -7.51 19.91 -4.22
CA VAL A 310 -6.68 20.22 -3.06
C VAL A 310 -5.32 20.72 -3.53
N TYR A 311 -5.01 21.97 -3.19
CA TYR A 311 -3.75 22.60 -3.56
C TYR A 311 -2.75 22.47 -2.42
N PHE A 312 -1.83 21.51 -2.58
CA PHE A 312 -0.71 21.27 -1.69
C PHE A 312 0.38 22.32 -1.90
N SER A 313 1.00 22.74 -0.81
CA SER A 313 2.05 23.76 -0.80
C SER A 313 3.13 23.38 0.22
N LEU A 314 4.38 23.33 -0.21
CA LEU A 314 5.52 22.94 0.62
C LEU A 314 6.69 23.93 0.45
N SER A 315 7.13 24.52 1.55
CA SER A 315 8.37 25.29 1.65
C SER A 315 9.50 24.39 2.12
N ALA A 316 10.43 24.09 1.20
CA ALA A 316 11.58 23.23 1.46
C ALA A 316 12.87 23.88 0.96
N PRO A 317 13.26 25.05 1.53
CA PRO A 317 14.36 25.84 1.02
C PRO A 317 15.72 25.16 1.17
N THR A 318 15.86 24.09 1.95
CA THR A 318 17.12 23.31 2.11
C THR A 318 17.17 22.07 1.22
N PHE A 319 16.08 21.71 0.54
CA PHE A 319 16.07 20.56 -0.35
C PHE A 319 16.89 20.88 -1.61
N ARG A 320 17.97 20.12 -1.83
CA ARG A 320 18.95 20.33 -2.93
C ARG A 320 19.29 19.05 -3.69
N LEU A 321 18.59 17.96 -3.41
CA LEU A 321 18.83 16.67 -4.04
C LEU A 321 18.28 16.67 -5.47
N ASN A 322 18.96 15.96 -6.37
CA ASN A 322 18.43 15.67 -7.71
C ASN A 322 17.40 14.52 -7.62
N LYS A 323 16.31 14.78 -6.90
CA LYS A 323 15.20 13.88 -6.63
C LYS A 323 13.88 14.64 -6.66
N ASN A 324 12.78 13.90 -6.75
CA ASN A 324 11.45 14.46 -6.83
C ASN A 324 10.73 14.34 -5.48
N ILE A 325 9.84 15.29 -5.20
CA ILE A 325 8.97 15.28 -4.02
C ILE A 325 7.58 14.85 -4.48
N TYR A 326 6.96 13.91 -3.78
CA TYR A 326 5.61 13.41 -4.06
C TYR A 326 4.71 13.60 -2.85
N VAL A 327 3.43 13.88 -3.09
CA VAL A 327 2.38 13.82 -2.06
C VAL A 327 1.88 12.38 -1.98
N THR A 328 1.96 11.77 -0.81
CA THR A 328 1.56 10.36 -0.63
C THR A 328 0.72 10.17 0.61
N GLY A 329 -0.14 9.16 0.58
CA GLY A 329 -0.96 8.70 1.70
C GLY A 329 -1.75 7.46 1.28
N MET A 330 -2.62 6.95 2.15
CA MET A 330 -3.44 5.78 1.80
C MET A 330 -4.40 6.08 0.64
N PHE A 331 -4.90 7.32 0.53
CA PHE A 331 -5.83 7.76 -0.52
C PHE A 331 -5.30 7.57 -1.96
N ASN A 332 -3.98 7.50 -2.15
CA ASN A 332 -3.36 7.22 -3.44
C ASN A 332 -2.50 5.95 -3.45
N ASN A 333 -2.68 5.07 -2.45
CA ASN A 333 -1.91 3.83 -2.25
C ASN A 333 -0.39 4.09 -2.15
N TYR A 334 0.01 5.21 -1.52
CA TYR A 334 1.41 5.61 -1.35
C TYR A 334 2.23 5.63 -2.66
N ASN A 335 1.57 5.94 -3.78
CA ASN A 335 2.17 5.90 -5.11
C ASN A 335 2.98 7.15 -5.45
N ASN A 336 4.16 6.94 -6.03
CA ASN A 336 5.08 8.00 -6.50
C ASN A 336 4.96 8.20 -8.02
N THR A 337 3.76 8.50 -8.52
CA THR A 337 3.52 8.73 -9.96
C THR A 337 3.61 10.22 -10.31
N PRO A 338 3.79 10.60 -11.59
CA PRO A 338 3.79 12.01 -12.02
C PRO A 338 2.54 12.80 -11.61
N ALA A 339 1.39 12.12 -11.44
CA ALA A 339 0.15 12.73 -10.96
C ALA A 339 0.27 13.30 -9.53
N TYR A 340 1.23 12.80 -8.73
CA TYR A 340 1.45 13.21 -7.34
C TYR A 340 2.79 13.91 -7.12
N LYS A 341 3.61 14.06 -8.16
CA LYS A 341 4.87 14.82 -8.13
C LYS A 341 4.60 16.31 -7.94
N MET A 342 5.24 16.91 -6.94
CA MET A 342 5.20 18.34 -6.67
C MET A 342 6.06 19.12 -7.68
N ASP A 343 5.55 20.28 -8.09
CA ASP A 343 6.22 21.16 -9.05
C ASP A 343 6.85 22.36 -8.31
N TYR A 344 8.12 22.65 -8.59
CA TYR A 344 8.79 23.79 -7.97
C TYR A 344 8.39 25.10 -8.66
N ASN A 345 7.90 26.07 -7.89
CA ASN A 345 7.59 27.42 -8.35
C ASN A 345 8.75 28.38 -8.00
N PRO A 346 9.59 28.78 -8.98
CA PRO A 346 10.76 29.62 -8.71
C PRO A 346 10.41 31.04 -8.24
N GLN A 347 9.24 31.56 -8.60
CA GLN A 347 8.82 32.91 -8.23
C GLN A 347 8.46 33.01 -6.75
N LYS A 348 7.89 31.93 -6.20
CA LYS A 348 7.49 31.84 -4.79
C LYS A 348 8.51 31.11 -3.91
N GLY A 349 9.43 30.35 -4.50
CA GLY A 349 10.41 29.54 -3.78
C GLY A 349 9.78 28.36 -3.03
N ILE A 350 8.66 27.83 -3.52
CA ILE A 350 7.91 26.72 -2.88
C ILE A 350 7.53 25.66 -3.91
N TYR A 351 7.22 24.47 -3.44
CA TYR A 351 6.66 23.38 -4.23
C TYR A 351 5.14 23.42 -4.15
N GLU A 352 4.46 23.19 -5.28
CA GLU A 352 3.00 23.23 -5.40
C GLU A 352 2.49 22.01 -6.18
N LYS A 353 1.30 21.50 -5.80
CA LYS A 353 0.58 20.48 -6.58
C LYS A 353 -0.91 20.56 -6.32
N ALA A 354 -1.71 20.48 -7.38
CA ALA A 354 -3.15 20.27 -7.25
C ALA A 354 -3.48 18.79 -7.42
N ILE A 355 -4.23 18.21 -6.47
CA ILE A 355 -4.70 16.83 -6.53
C ILE A 355 -6.19 16.82 -6.25
N LEU A 356 -6.95 16.13 -7.09
CA LEU A 356 -8.38 15.96 -6.90
C LEU A 356 -8.63 14.91 -5.81
N ILE A 357 -9.23 15.30 -4.69
CA ILE A 357 -9.48 14.44 -3.53
C ILE A 357 -10.93 14.60 -3.06
N LYS A 358 -11.56 13.50 -2.66
CA LYS A 358 -12.93 13.44 -2.15
C LYS A 358 -13.01 14.05 -0.76
N GLN A 359 -14.13 14.69 -0.41
CA GLN A 359 -14.29 15.34 0.90
C GLN A 359 -14.07 14.38 2.07
N GLY A 360 -13.41 14.87 3.10
CA GLY A 360 -13.16 14.08 4.29
C GLY A 360 -12.05 14.62 5.18
N PHE A 361 -11.57 13.74 6.04
CA PHE A 361 -10.27 13.85 6.68
C PHE A 361 -9.27 13.05 5.85
N THR A 362 -8.09 13.60 5.56
CA THR A 362 -7.07 12.90 4.78
C THR A 362 -5.70 13.13 5.38
N ASN A 363 -5.01 12.05 5.80
CA ASN A 363 -3.58 12.11 6.07
C ASN A 363 -2.76 12.09 4.78
N PHE A 364 -1.64 12.82 4.80
CA PHE A 364 -0.66 12.82 3.74
C PHE A 364 0.73 13.13 4.29
N GLN A 365 1.75 12.81 3.50
CA GLN A 365 3.13 13.15 3.78
C GLN A 365 3.85 13.52 2.47
N TYR A 366 5.01 14.16 2.60
CA TYR A 366 5.87 14.46 1.47
C TYR A 366 7.02 13.44 1.39
N VAL A 367 7.06 12.67 0.31
CA VAL A 367 8.07 11.63 0.11
C VAL A 367 9.06 12.05 -0.96
N VAL A 368 10.35 11.85 -0.67
CA VAL A 368 11.43 12.06 -1.63
C VAL A 368 11.71 10.74 -2.35
N ALA A 369 11.69 10.74 -3.68
CA ALA A 369 12.06 9.57 -4.47
C ALA A 369 12.84 9.95 -5.73
N ASP A 370 13.66 9.03 -6.21
CA ASP A 370 14.36 9.19 -7.49
C ASP A 370 13.41 9.04 -8.70
N ASP A 371 13.93 9.20 -9.92
CA ASP A 371 13.15 9.05 -11.16
C ASP A 371 12.65 7.62 -11.40
N LYS A 372 13.20 6.63 -10.68
CA LYS A 372 12.76 5.22 -10.74
C LYS A 372 11.71 4.91 -9.67
N GLY A 373 11.34 5.88 -8.84
CA GLY A 373 10.38 5.74 -7.75
C GLY A 373 10.96 5.14 -6.47
N VAL A 374 12.30 4.99 -6.36
CA VAL A 374 12.96 4.49 -5.15
C VAL A 374 12.95 5.60 -4.10
N ILE A 375 12.34 5.29 -2.95
CA ILE A 375 12.17 6.22 -1.84
C ILE A 375 13.51 6.45 -1.12
N ASP A 376 13.81 7.71 -0.82
CA ASP A 376 14.93 8.13 0.02
C ASP A 376 14.41 8.47 1.42
N SER A 377 14.25 7.44 2.24
CA SER A 377 13.77 7.61 3.62
C SER A 377 14.80 8.26 4.54
N GLU A 378 16.10 8.18 4.23
CA GLU A 378 17.16 8.80 5.03
C GLU A 378 17.07 10.32 4.96
N ASN A 379 16.96 10.86 3.76
CA ASN A 379 16.87 12.30 3.50
C ASN A 379 15.42 12.77 3.38
N ALA A 380 14.51 12.17 4.15
CA ALA A 380 13.10 12.53 4.18
C ALA A 380 12.93 14.00 4.58
N ILE A 381 12.08 14.72 3.84
CA ILE A 381 11.84 16.16 3.99
C ILE A 381 11.04 16.50 5.26
N ASP A 382 10.32 15.51 5.78
CA ASP A 382 9.60 15.58 7.04
C ASP A 382 10.46 15.20 8.25
N GLY A 383 11.67 14.68 8.01
CA GLY A 383 12.60 14.23 9.05
C GLY A 383 12.37 12.78 9.49
N ASN A 384 13.21 12.36 10.43
CA ASN A 384 13.20 11.04 11.03
C ASN A 384 13.41 11.18 12.53
N PHE A 385 12.36 10.91 13.30
CA PHE A 385 12.34 11.08 14.75
C PHE A 385 11.90 9.78 15.41
N TYR A 386 12.73 9.22 16.28
CA TYR A 386 12.40 7.96 16.97
C TYR A 386 11.16 8.05 17.88
N GLN A 387 10.67 9.25 18.15
CA GLN A 387 9.45 9.45 18.94
C GLN A 387 8.17 9.26 18.13
N THR A 388 8.26 9.28 16.80
CA THR A 388 7.10 9.22 15.89
C THR A 388 6.28 7.97 16.12
N GLU A 389 4.96 8.13 16.21
CA GLU A 389 4.04 6.99 16.27
C GLU A 389 3.96 6.30 14.90
N ASN A 390 4.15 4.97 14.90
CA ASN A 390 4.06 4.14 13.71
C ASN A 390 3.52 2.76 14.08
N ASP A 391 2.72 2.19 13.19
CA ASP A 391 2.24 0.83 13.24
C ASP A 391 3.12 -0.09 12.40
N TYR A 392 3.75 -1.07 13.04
CA TYR A 392 4.55 -2.09 12.38
C TYR A 392 3.77 -3.39 12.25
N THR A 393 3.77 -3.96 11.04
CA THR A 393 3.16 -5.26 10.75
C THR A 393 4.23 -6.23 10.26
N ILE A 394 4.24 -7.44 10.80
CA ILE A 394 5.10 -8.55 10.35
C ILE A 394 4.23 -9.69 9.84
N LEU A 395 4.45 -10.11 8.60
CA LEU A 395 3.80 -11.26 7.99
C LEU A 395 4.80 -12.41 7.87
N VAL A 396 4.38 -13.59 8.31
CA VAL A 396 5.21 -14.80 8.30
C VAL A 396 4.77 -15.71 7.18
N TYR A 397 5.62 -15.84 6.17
CA TYR A 397 5.44 -16.78 5.08
C TYR A 397 6.11 -18.11 5.43
N TYR A 398 5.42 -19.21 5.15
CA TYR A 398 5.95 -20.54 5.34
C TYR A 398 5.61 -21.42 4.14
N ARG A 399 6.62 -22.16 3.66
CA ARG A 399 6.46 -23.11 2.56
C ARG A 399 7.24 -24.38 2.84
N GLU A 400 6.55 -25.48 3.00
CA GLU A 400 7.18 -26.80 3.11
C GLU A 400 7.70 -27.28 1.77
N SER A 401 8.54 -28.32 1.78
CA SER A 401 9.08 -28.90 0.54
C SER A 401 8.01 -29.53 -0.35
N ILE A 402 6.88 -29.94 0.25
CA ILE A 402 5.73 -30.50 -0.48
C ILE A 402 4.70 -29.44 -0.88
N ASP A 403 4.80 -28.22 -0.34
CA ASP A 403 3.83 -27.16 -0.60
C ASP A 403 4.02 -26.55 -1.98
N ARG A 404 2.89 -26.31 -2.64
CA ARG A 404 2.83 -25.70 -3.96
C ARG A 404 2.92 -24.17 -3.92
N TYR A 405 2.82 -23.55 -2.74
CA TYR A 405 2.79 -22.10 -2.58
C TYR A 405 3.34 -21.61 -1.23
N ASP A 406 3.58 -20.30 -1.15
CA ASP A 406 3.99 -19.65 0.09
C ASP A 406 2.73 -19.29 0.91
N ARG A 407 2.43 -20.06 1.96
CA ARG A 407 1.37 -19.74 2.91
C ARG A 407 1.76 -18.55 3.76
N ILE A 408 0.79 -17.81 4.28
CA ILE A 408 1.05 -16.77 5.30
C ILE A 408 0.42 -17.27 6.59
N VAL A 409 1.25 -17.77 7.50
CA VAL A 409 0.83 -18.56 8.66
C VAL A 409 0.63 -17.72 9.93
N GLY A 410 0.96 -16.43 9.88
CA GLY A 410 0.72 -15.51 10.99
C GLY A 410 0.99 -14.06 10.65
N ARG A 411 0.45 -13.20 11.51
CA ARG A 411 0.62 -11.76 11.50
C ARG A 411 0.95 -11.28 12.91
N GLY A 412 1.99 -10.45 13.05
CA GLY A 412 2.26 -9.68 14.25
C GLY A 412 2.03 -8.20 14.01
N MET A 413 1.56 -7.48 15.03
CA MET A 413 1.44 -6.02 15.00
C MET A 413 2.01 -5.42 16.28
N ALA A 414 2.68 -4.27 16.16
CA ALA A 414 3.11 -3.46 17.29
C ALA A 414 3.15 -1.98 16.90
N ASN A 415 2.83 -1.12 17.84
CA ASN A 415 2.87 0.32 17.68
C ASN A 415 4.06 0.91 18.48
N SER A 416 4.70 1.95 17.95
CA SER A 416 5.90 2.56 18.55
C SER A 416 5.65 3.47 19.76
N LEU A 417 4.39 3.72 20.19
CA LEU A 417 4.10 4.45 21.44
C LEU A 417 4.77 3.81 22.66
N ASN A 418 4.96 2.49 22.65
CA ASN A 418 5.58 1.73 23.73
C ASN A 418 7.00 1.27 23.37
N ILE A 419 7.85 2.18 22.88
CA ILE A 419 9.27 1.86 22.65
C ILE A 419 9.93 1.43 23.96
N ILE A 420 10.54 0.24 23.94
CA ILE A 420 11.30 -0.31 25.06
C ILE A 420 12.79 -0.13 24.76
N ASN A 421 13.55 0.47 25.67
CA ASN A 421 15.00 0.59 25.57
C ASN A 421 15.72 -0.56 26.27
#